data_AF-A0A6N7ANM0-F1
#
_entry.id   AF-A0A6N7ANM0-F1
#
_cell.length_a   1.000
_cell.length_b   1.000
_cell.length_c   1.000
_cell.angle_alpha   90.00
_cell.angle_beta   90.00
_cell.angle_gamma   90.00
#
_symmetry.space_group_name_H-M   'P 1'
#
loop_
_entity.id
_entity.type
_entity.pdbx_description
1 polymer ?
#
loop_
_entity_poly.entity_id
_entity_poly.type
_entity_poly.pdbx_seq_one_letter_code
_entity_poly.pdbx_strand_id
1 'polypeptide(L)'
;MQEMNTGMEKMMKDMHAPGYTGNPDADFLAMMIPHHEGAIEMARLVLIYGKDPLVRKFAEDIIAAQQAEIESMKRRLEILRKRTDIDPEGFPALGGTRGTAGKDKSSGKANKNGD
;
A
#
# COMPACT_ATOMS: atom_id res chain seq x y z
N MET A 1 21.97 -13.27 -10.98
CA MET A 1 21.40 -12.45 -9.88
C MET A 1 21.37 -10.96 -10.17
N GLN A 2 22.16 -10.41 -11.11
CA GLN A 2 22.05 -9.00 -11.51
C GLN A 2 20.62 -8.60 -11.91
N GLU A 3 19.90 -9.48 -12.62
CA GLU A 3 18.48 -9.30 -12.95
C GLU A 3 17.58 -9.10 -11.73
N MET A 4 17.85 -9.81 -10.62
CA MET A 4 17.07 -9.66 -9.39
C MET A 4 17.30 -8.28 -8.76
N ASN A 5 18.55 -7.80 -8.77
CA ASN A 5 18.86 -6.45 -8.28
C ASN A 5 18.22 -5.37 -9.17
N THR A 6 18.30 -5.52 -10.49
CA THR A 6 17.66 -4.59 -11.44
C THR A 6 16.14 -4.56 -11.27
N GLY A 7 15.49 -5.72 -11.08
CA GLY A 7 14.06 -5.80 -10.79
C GLY A 7 13.70 -5.11 -9.47
N MET A 8 14.49 -5.32 -8.41
CA MET A 8 14.29 -4.67 -7.11
C MET A 8 14.49 -3.14 -7.18
N GLU A 9 15.49 -2.66 -7.91
CA GLU A 9 15.71 -1.23 -8.13
C GLU A 9 14.53 -0.59 -8.87
N LYS A 10 14.03 -1.26 -9.92
CA LYS A 10 12.84 -0.82 -10.65
C LYS A 10 11.62 -0.78 -9.73
N MET A 11 11.38 -1.83 -8.95
CA MET A 11 10.28 -1.90 -7.98
C MET A 11 10.33 -0.72 -7.01
N MET A 12 11.49 -0.46 -6.41
CA MET A 12 11.67 0.65 -5.48
C MET A 12 11.39 2.00 -6.14
N LYS A 13 11.87 2.21 -7.37
CA LYS A 13 11.57 3.43 -8.12
C LYS A 13 10.07 3.58 -8.38
N ASP A 14 9.41 2.52 -8.83
CA ASP A 14 7.99 2.55 -9.19
C ASP A 14 7.09 2.73 -7.96
N MET A 15 7.48 2.22 -6.79
CA MET A 15 6.79 2.48 -5.52
C MET A 15 6.79 3.96 -5.12
N HIS A 16 7.86 4.70 -5.42
CA HIS A 16 7.97 6.11 -5.06
C HIS A 16 7.41 7.06 -6.13
N ALA A 17 7.19 6.58 -7.36
CA ALA A 17 6.76 7.39 -8.49
C ALA A 17 5.40 8.11 -8.31
N PRO A 18 4.36 7.52 -7.68
CA PRO A 18 3.05 8.17 -7.55
C PRO A 18 3.04 9.39 -6.62
N GLY A 19 4.02 9.51 -5.72
CA GLY A 19 3.97 10.46 -4.60
C GLY A 19 2.85 10.14 -3.60
N TYR A 20 2.72 10.95 -2.56
CA TYR A 20 1.67 10.81 -1.55
C TYR A 20 0.53 11.79 -1.84
N THR A 21 -0.69 11.27 -1.91
CA THR A 21 -1.90 12.08 -2.10
C THR A 21 -2.49 12.56 -0.77
N GLY A 22 -2.07 11.96 0.35
CA GLY A 22 -2.62 12.20 1.68
C GLY A 22 -3.82 11.32 2.01
N ASN A 23 -4.29 10.51 1.06
CA ASN A 23 -5.25 9.44 1.30
C ASN A 23 -4.48 8.13 1.57
N PRO A 24 -4.44 7.63 2.81
CA PRO A 24 -3.63 6.46 3.15
C PRO A 24 -4.06 5.19 2.42
N ASP A 25 -5.34 5.02 2.10
CA ASP A 25 -5.81 3.85 1.34
C ASP A 25 -5.33 3.91 -0.10
N ALA A 26 -5.44 5.09 -0.74
CA ALA A 26 -5.01 5.26 -2.12
C ALA A 26 -3.48 5.16 -2.23
N ASP A 27 -2.76 5.76 -1.30
CA ASP A 27 -1.29 5.74 -1.25
C ASP A 27 -0.77 4.32 -0.99
N PHE A 28 -1.39 3.56 -0.08
CA PHE A 28 -1.05 2.15 0.15
C PHE A 28 -1.21 1.32 -1.13
N LEU A 29 -2.37 1.42 -1.79
CA LEU A 29 -2.62 0.65 -3.01
C LEU A 29 -1.68 1.08 -4.15
N ALA A 30 -1.41 2.38 -4.29
CA ALA A 30 -0.51 2.90 -5.31
C ALA A 30 0.94 2.41 -5.14
N MET A 31 1.40 2.22 -3.89
CA MET A 31 2.71 1.62 -3.60
C MET A 31 2.69 0.09 -3.71
N MET A 32 1.60 -0.55 -3.32
CA MET A 32 1.57 -2.02 -3.20
C MET A 32 1.41 -2.73 -4.54
N ILE A 33 0.81 -2.06 -5.53
CA ILE A 33 0.76 -2.54 -6.92
C ILE A 33 2.18 -2.79 -7.49
N PRO A 34 3.09 -1.79 -7.57
CA PRO A 34 4.42 -2.02 -8.11
C PRO A 34 5.26 -2.94 -7.23
N HIS A 35 5.06 -2.95 -5.90
CA HIS A 35 5.69 -3.93 -5.01
C HIS A 35 5.34 -5.38 -5.42
N HIS A 36 4.05 -5.65 -5.68
CA HIS A 36 3.60 -6.97 -6.11
C HIS A 36 4.10 -7.31 -7.52
N GLU A 37 4.12 -6.34 -8.44
CA GLU A 37 4.69 -6.54 -9.78
C GLU A 37 6.18 -6.95 -9.71
N GLY A 38 6.96 -6.31 -8.85
CA GLY A 38 8.36 -6.67 -8.61
C GLY A 38 8.54 -8.06 -7.98
N ALA A 39 7.68 -8.43 -7.02
CA ALA A 39 7.70 -9.77 -6.43
C ALA A 39 7.36 -10.88 -7.43
N ILE A 40 6.42 -10.63 -8.36
CA ILE A 40 6.12 -11.54 -9.47
C ILE A 40 7.32 -11.70 -10.39
N GLU A 41 8.02 -10.61 -10.73
CA GLU A 41 9.25 -10.67 -11.54
C GLU A 41 10.33 -11.53 -10.86
N MET A 42 10.56 -11.34 -9.57
CA MET A 42 11.49 -12.17 -8.80
C MET A 42 11.09 -13.65 -8.76
N ALA A 43 9.81 -13.94 -8.55
CA ALA A 43 9.29 -15.30 -8.56
C ALA A 43 9.51 -15.97 -9.93
N ARG A 44 9.33 -15.25 -11.04
CA ARG A 44 9.65 -15.78 -12.38
C ARG A 44 11.12 -16.12 -12.55
N LEU A 45 12.04 -15.31 -12.01
CA LEU A 45 13.47 -15.63 -12.04
C LEU A 45 13.78 -16.92 -11.28
N VAL A 46 13.11 -17.16 -10.15
CA VAL A 46 13.21 -18.44 -9.41
C VAL A 46 12.74 -19.62 -10.25
N LEU A 47 11.69 -19.46 -11.07
CA LEU A 47 11.23 -20.52 -11.98
C LEU A 47 12.20 -20.80 -13.15
N ILE A 48 13.05 -19.83 -13.51
CA ILE A 48 14.06 -20.00 -14.56
C ILE A 48 15.34 -20.63 -13.98
N TYR A 49 15.85 -20.10 -12.88
CA TYR A 49 17.19 -20.42 -12.37
C TYR A 49 17.20 -21.30 -11.11
N GLY A 50 16.10 -21.32 -10.36
CA GLY A 50 15.95 -22.07 -9.11
C GLY A 50 15.84 -23.57 -9.35
N LYS A 51 16.50 -24.35 -8.49
CA LYS A 51 16.60 -25.81 -8.60
C LYS A 51 15.83 -26.58 -7.53
N ASP A 52 15.51 -25.94 -6.41
CA ASP A 52 14.75 -26.57 -5.35
C ASP A 52 13.25 -26.64 -5.72
N PRO A 53 12.64 -27.85 -5.76
CA PRO A 53 11.26 -28.00 -6.20
C PRO A 53 10.24 -27.29 -5.29
N LEU A 54 10.49 -27.23 -3.98
CA LEU A 54 9.58 -26.58 -3.03
C LEU A 54 9.63 -25.05 -3.20
N VAL A 55 10.82 -24.49 -3.37
CA VAL A 55 11.00 -23.05 -3.63
C VAL A 55 10.36 -22.64 -4.95
N ARG A 56 10.45 -23.49 -5.99
CA ARG A 56 9.74 -23.25 -7.26
C ARG A 56 8.23 -23.28 -7.08
N LYS A 57 7.71 -24.22 -6.28
CA LYS A 57 6.27 -24.26 -5.97
C LYS A 57 5.81 -22.99 -5.26
N PHE A 58 6.59 -22.48 -4.31
CA PHE A 58 6.30 -21.19 -3.67
C PHE A 58 6.28 -20.03 -4.68
N ALA A 59 7.19 -20.02 -5.65
CA ALA A 59 7.21 -19.00 -6.69
C ALA A 59 5.95 -19.04 -7.58
N GLU A 60 5.45 -20.24 -7.93
CA GLU A 60 4.17 -20.40 -8.65
C GLU A 60 2.99 -19.86 -7.84
N ASP A 61 2.94 -20.20 -6.55
CA ASP A 61 1.87 -19.75 -5.65
C ASP A 61 1.89 -18.23 -5.46
N ILE A 62 3.08 -17.62 -5.33
CA ILE A 62 3.28 -16.16 -5.26
C ILE A 62 2.76 -15.49 -6.54
N ILE A 63 3.10 -16.01 -7.71
CA ILE A 63 2.67 -15.44 -9.00
C ILE A 63 1.14 -15.44 -9.08
N ALA A 64 0.51 -16.57 -8.75
CA ALA A 64 -0.95 -16.69 -8.84
C ALA A 64 -1.67 -15.74 -7.87
N ALA A 65 -1.25 -15.70 -6.61
CA ALA A 65 -1.87 -14.85 -5.59
C ALA A 65 -1.70 -13.37 -5.92
N GLN A 66 -0.46 -12.93 -6.16
CA GLN A 66 -0.17 -11.51 -6.32
C GLN A 66 -0.74 -10.94 -7.61
N GLN A 67 -0.90 -11.75 -8.66
CA GLN A 67 -1.58 -11.31 -9.88
C GLN A 67 -3.06 -10.99 -9.61
N ALA A 68 -3.74 -11.81 -8.81
CA ALA A 68 -5.13 -11.56 -8.43
C ALA A 68 -5.28 -10.35 -7.49
N GLU A 69 -4.31 -10.15 -6.59
CA GLU A 69 -4.25 -9.00 -5.69
C GLU A 69 -4.03 -7.70 -6.47
N ILE A 70 -3.10 -7.66 -7.43
CA ILE A 70 -2.87 -6.50 -8.31
C ILE A 70 -4.18 -6.06 -8.99
N GLU A 71 -4.93 -7.00 -9.57
CA GLU A 71 -6.20 -6.68 -10.24
C GLU A 71 -7.22 -6.10 -9.27
N SER A 72 -7.28 -6.64 -8.05
CA SER A 72 -8.17 -6.15 -7.00
C SER A 72 -7.78 -4.76 -6.51
N MET A 73 -6.47 -4.52 -6.31
CA MET A 73 -5.93 -3.23 -5.92
C MET A 73 -6.13 -2.17 -7.01
N LYS A 74 -5.89 -2.48 -8.28
CA LYS A 74 -6.12 -1.57 -9.42
C LYS A 74 -7.58 -1.15 -9.50
N ARG A 75 -8.53 -2.09 -9.38
CA ARG A 75 -9.97 -1.78 -9.34
C ARG A 75 -10.32 -0.90 -8.15
N ARG A 76 -9.80 -1.20 -6.96
CA ARG A 76 -10.08 -0.41 -5.76
C ARG A 76 -9.51 1.00 -5.85
N LEU A 77 -8.27 1.15 -6.34
CA LEU A 77 -7.60 2.43 -6.51
C LEU A 77 -8.37 3.34 -7.49
N GLU A 78 -8.89 2.77 -8.58
CA GLU A 78 -9.73 3.50 -9.53
C GLU A 78 -11.02 4.03 -8.87
N ILE A 79 -11.65 3.23 -8.02
CA ILE A 79 -12.83 3.67 -7.25
C ILE A 79 -12.46 4.80 -6.29
N LEU A 80 -11.36 4.67 -5.55
CA LEU A 80 -10.91 5.67 -4.58
C LEU A 80 -10.55 7.00 -5.24
N ARG A 81 -9.98 6.97 -6.46
CA ARG A 81 -9.65 8.18 -7.23
C ARG A 81 -10.89 8.94 -7.72
N LYS A 82 -12.01 8.24 -7.91
CA LYS A 82 -13.28 8.81 -8.39
C LYS A 82 -14.19 9.27 -7.25
N ARG A 83 -14.10 8.66 -6.08
CA ARG A 83 -14.89 9.04 -4.90
C ARG A 83 -14.26 10.23 -4.20
N THR A 84 -15.06 11.28 -4.00
CA THR A 84 -14.67 12.50 -3.27
C THR A 84 -15.27 12.54 -1.86
N ASP A 85 -16.07 11.56 -1.49
CA ASP A 85 -16.89 11.48 -0.27
C ASP A 85 -16.38 10.45 0.75
N ILE A 86 -15.09 10.13 0.74
CA ILE A 86 -14.52 9.18 1.70
C ILE A 86 -14.42 9.85 3.07
N ASP A 87 -15.34 9.51 3.95
CA ASP A 87 -15.30 9.86 5.37
C ASP A 87 -14.21 9.04 6.09
N PRO A 88 -13.08 9.65 6.50
CA PRO A 88 -12.00 8.96 7.21
C PRO A 88 -12.39 8.54 8.62
N GLU A 89 -13.48 9.09 9.17
CA GLU A 89 -14.05 8.73 10.48
C GLU A 89 -15.02 7.53 10.38
N GLY A 90 -15.50 7.22 9.18
CA GLY A 90 -16.40 6.09 8.89
C GLY A 90 -15.73 4.70 8.96
N PHE A 91 -14.40 4.65 9.07
CA PHE A 91 -13.63 3.43 9.32
C PHE A 91 -13.11 3.46 10.76
N PRO A 92 -13.85 2.91 11.73
CA PRO A 92 -13.39 2.87 13.11
C PRO A 92 -12.05 2.14 13.16
N ALA A 93 -11.10 2.70 13.89
CA ALA A 93 -9.80 2.09 14.07
C ALA A 93 -9.98 0.64 14.56
N LEU A 94 -9.41 -0.32 13.82
CA LEU A 94 -9.19 -1.65 14.37
C LEU A 94 -8.30 -1.45 15.60
N GLY A 95 -8.81 -1.82 16.77
CA GLY A 95 -8.32 -1.35 18.07
C GLY A 95 -6.78 -1.30 18.16
N GLY A 96 -6.25 -0.10 18.38
CA GLY A 96 -4.87 0.11 18.83
C GLY A 96 -3.84 0.60 17.81
N THR A 97 -4.12 0.63 16.50
CA THR A 97 -3.06 0.98 15.50
C THR A 97 -3.20 2.36 14.87
N ARG A 98 -4.35 3.03 15.00
CA ARG A 98 -4.48 4.44 14.59
C ARG A 98 -3.98 5.33 15.73
N GLY A 99 -2.70 5.70 15.67
CA GLY A 99 -2.13 6.73 16.55
C GLY A 99 -3.04 7.95 16.57
N THR A 100 -3.21 8.56 17.74
CA THR A 100 -4.17 9.63 18.00
C THR A 100 -3.92 10.84 17.11
N ALA A 101 -4.55 10.88 15.93
CA ALA A 101 -4.70 12.11 15.19
C ALA A 101 -5.76 12.94 15.93
N GLY A 102 -5.30 13.93 16.70
CA GLY A 102 -6.14 15.00 17.24
C GLY A 102 -6.61 14.83 18.68
N LYS A 103 -5.74 15.21 19.63
CA LYS A 103 -6.19 15.86 20.88
C LYS A 103 -5.41 17.15 21.09
N ASP A 104 -5.66 18.12 20.21
CA ASP A 104 -5.66 19.52 20.64
C ASP A 104 -7.10 20.02 20.56
N LYS A 105 -7.89 19.62 21.55
CA LYS A 105 -9.01 20.42 22.01
C LYS A 105 -8.44 21.41 23.01
N SER A 106 -7.97 22.56 22.53
CA SER A 106 -7.83 23.72 23.40
C SER A 106 -9.24 24.12 23.84
N SER A 107 -9.51 23.79 25.09
CA SER A 107 -10.70 24.07 25.86
C SER A 107 -11.00 25.56 25.94
N GLY A 108 -12.26 25.95 25.74
CA GLY A 108 -12.73 27.28 26.10
C GLY A 108 -12.95 27.45 27.61
N LYS A 109 -12.77 28.68 28.13
CA LYS A 109 -13.80 29.44 28.85
C LYS A 109 -13.26 30.80 29.35
N ALA A 110 -14.08 31.82 29.08
CA ALA A 110 -14.38 33.02 29.87
C ALA A 110 -13.25 33.96 30.35
N ASN A 111 -13.34 35.22 29.92
CA ASN A 111 -13.41 36.31 30.91
C ASN A 111 -14.39 37.40 30.42
N LYS A 112 -15.54 37.50 31.09
CA LYS A 112 -16.34 38.73 31.14
C LYS A 112 -15.89 39.44 32.41
N ASN A 113 -15.39 40.66 32.30
CA ASN A 113 -15.47 41.64 33.37
C ASN A 113 -15.66 42.99 32.69
N GLY A 114 -16.87 43.53 32.81
CA GLY A 114 -17.12 44.96 32.75
C GLY A 114 -17.25 45.46 34.18
N ASP A 115 -16.54 46.55 34.46
CA ASP A 115 -17.03 47.72 35.19
C ASP A 115 -16.33 48.94 34.56
#